data_AF-A0A9P0GLA0-F1
#
_entry.id   AF-A0A9P0GLA0-F1
#
_cell.length_a   1.000
_cell.length_b   1.000
_cell.length_c   1.000
_cell.angle_alpha   90.00
_cell.angle_beta   90.00
_cell.angle_gamma   90.00
#
_symmetry.space_group_name_H-M   'P 1'
#
loop_
_entity.id
_entity.type
_entity.pdbx_description
1 polymer ?
#
loop_
_entity_poly.entity_id
_entity_poly.type
_entity_poly.pdbx_seq_one_letter_code
_entity_poly.pdbx_strand_id
1 'polypeptide(L)'
;MAKCEEAGIACRQANEDADSLIVWTAEFLAPTHQTVAIVREDVDLLVIMMGINTSSNVYLLKPGKGKAPQLLYQPQSTILSKYPDLEETVGKFLDSSAQPTAIAAAREKFLVALYEANYLTTAFNALRYKQYVTSAFKFSSNIASIPPTDSAAYQHSLRVYLQVQQWLGNSLDPKLWG
;
A
#
# COMPACT_ATOMS: atom_id res chain seq x y z
N MET A 1 -17.88 -9.16 -15.24
CA MET A 1 -18.34 -10.29 -14.42
C MET A 1 -18.51 -11.55 -15.25
N ALA A 2 -19.30 -11.56 -16.33
CA ALA A 2 -19.54 -12.73 -17.20
C ALA A 2 -18.29 -13.59 -17.53
N LYS A 3 -17.20 -13.00 -18.05
CA LYS A 3 -15.98 -13.77 -18.40
C LYS A 3 -15.27 -14.45 -17.22
N CYS A 4 -15.36 -13.87 -16.03
CA CYS A 4 -14.73 -14.44 -14.84
C CYS A 4 -15.60 -15.56 -14.25
N GLU A 5 -16.92 -15.36 -14.23
CA GLU A 5 -17.88 -16.39 -13.82
C GLU A 5 -17.84 -17.59 -14.76
N GLU A 6 -17.72 -17.37 -16.08
CA GLU A 6 -17.46 -18.41 -17.08
C GLU A 6 -16.17 -19.19 -16.83
N ALA A 7 -15.16 -18.55 -16.25
CA ALA A 7 -13.89 -19.19 -15.86
C ALA A 7 -13.92 -19.84 -14.47
N GLY A 8 -15.08 -19.86 -13.79
CA GLY A 8 -15.22 -20.38 -12.42
C GLY A 8 -14.58 -19.48 -11.36
N ILE A 9 -14.31 -18.21 -11.67
CA ILE A 9 -13.68 -17.25 -10.76
C ILE A 9 -14.77 -16.39 -10.12
N ALA A 10 -14.84 -16.41 -8.79
CA ALA A 10 -15.75 -15.57 -8.03
C ALA A 10 -15.46 -14.07 -8.28
N CYS A 11 -16.50 -13.32 -8.67
CA CYS A 11 -16.43 -11.88 -8.86
C CYS A 11 -17.15 -11.14 -7.75
N ARG A 12 -16.57 -10.03 -7.32
CA ARG A 12 -17.22 -9.06 -6.42
C ARG A 12 -17.03 -7.67 -6.99
N GLN A 13 -18.03 -6.82 -6.84
CA GLN A 13 -17.98 -5.42 -7.23
C GLN A 13 -18.01 -4.57 -5.96
N ALA A 14 -17.07 -3.65 -5.83
CA ALA A 14 -17.11 -2.63 -4.77
C ALA A 14 -18.08 -1.51 -5.19
N ASN A 15 -18.83 -0.99 -4.23
CA ASN A 15 -19.71 0.18 -4.44
C ASN A 15 -18.90 1.49 -4.54
N GLU A 16 -17.75 1.53 -3.87
CA GLU A 16 -16.85 2.67 -3.84
C GLU A 16 -15.45 2.20 -4.27
N ASP A 17 -14.47 2.26 -3.35
CA ASP A 17 -13.10 1.85 -3.62
C ASP A 17 -12.90 0.33 -3.47
N ALA A 18 -12.15 -0.25 -4.41
CA ALA A 18 -11.92 -1.69 -4.45
C ALA A 18 -10.86 -2.16 -3.45
N ASP A 19 -9.91 -1.32 -3.03
CA ASP A 19 -8.79 -1.72 -2.17
C ASP A 19 -9.24 -2.18 -0.79
N SER A 20 -10.32 -1.59 -0.30
CA SER A 20 -10.97 -2.02 0.93
C SER A 20 -11.56 -3.43 0.81
N LEU A 21 -12.28 -3.71 -0.27
CA LEU A 21 -12.93 -5.00 -0.52
C LEU A 21 -11.91 -6.12 -0.78
N ILE A 22 -10.94 -5.83 -1.65
CA ILE A 22 -9.50 -6.09 -1.46
C ILE A 22 -9.10 -6.85 -0.20
N VAL A 23 -8.56 -6.06 0.73
CA VAL A 23 -7.93 -6.56 1.94
C VAL A 23 -8.93 -7.27 2.85
N TRP A 24 -10.18 -6.79 2.93
CA TRP A 24 -11.20 -7.46 3.72
C TRP A 24 -11.48 -8.89 3.24
N THR A 25 -11.55 -9.11 1.92
CA THR A 25 -11.72 -10.46 1.36
C THR A 25 -10.51 -11.32 1.67
N ALA A 26 -9.30 -10.75 1.64
CA ALA A 26 -8.09 -11.50 1.99
C ALA A 26 -8.07 -11.93 3.45
N GLU A 27 -8.39 -11.02 4.39
CA GLU A 27 -8.52 -11.33 5.82
C GLU A 27 -9.63 -12.34 6.09
N PHE A 28 -10.77 -12.23 5.42
CA PHE A 28 -11.87 -13.18 5.57
C PHE A 28 -11.49 -14.60 5.13
N LEU A 29 -10.64 -14.73 4.10
CA LEU A 29 -10.17 -16.02 3.61
C LEU A 29 -8.99 -16.58 4.42
N ALA A 30 -8.24 -15.73 5.12
CA ALA A 30 -7.02 -16.09 5.84
C ALA A 30 -7.20 -17.25 6.85
N PRO A 31 -8.29 -17.35 7.65
CA PRO A 31 -8.47 -18.46 8.59
C PRO A 31 -8.72 -19.81 7.92
N THR A 32 -9.18 -19.81 6.67
CA THR A 32 -9.61 -21.03 5.95
C THR A 32 -8.60 -21.49 4.90
N HIS A 33 -7.56 -20.70 4.64
CA HIS A 33 -6.56 -20.96 3.61
C HIS A 33 -5.16 -20.93 4.20
N GLN A 34 -4.28 -21.82 3.74
CA GLN A 34 -2.89 -21.83 4.20
C GLN A 34 -2.16 -20.53 3.81
N THR A 35 -2.44 -20.00 2.61
CA THR A 35 -1.82 -18.79 2.07
C THR A 35 -2.85 -18.02 1.25
N VAL A 36 -2.90 -16.70 1.45
CA VAL A 36 -3.72 -15.78 0.65
C VAL A 36 -2.81 -14.75 -0.01
N ALA A 37 -2.88 -14.63 -1.34
CA ALA A 37 -2.10 -13.68 -2.10
C ALA A 37 -3.01 -12.63 -2.76
N ILE A 38 -2.79 -11.37 -2.43
CA ILE A 38 -3.41 -10.23 -3.08
C ILE A 38 -2.55 -9.83 -4.27
N VAL A 39 -3.07 -9.96 -5.49
CA VAL A 39 -2.33 -9.62 -6.70
C VAL A 39 -2.58 -8.17 -7.09
N ARG A 40 -1.59 -7.29 -6.92
CA ARG A 40 -1.68 -5.87 -7.31
C ARG A 40 -0.35 -5.34 -7.80
N GLU A 41 -0.39 -4.40 -8.74
CA GLU A 41 0.80 -3.71 -9.24
C GLU A 41 1.22 -2.55 -8.33
N ASP A 42 0.21 -1.87 -7.77
CA ASP A 42 0.37 -0.72 -6.91
C ASP A 42 0.82 -1.14 -5.52
N VAL A 43 1.93 -0.54 -5.08
CA VAL A 43 2.50 -0.78 -3.75
C VAL A 43 1.75 -0.02 -2.66
N ASP A 44 0.86 0.87 -3.05
CA ASP A 44 0.11 1.72 -2.13
C ASP A 44 -0.93 0.92 -1.32
N LEU A 45 -1.38 -0.24 -1.81
CA LEU A 45 -2.18 -1.21 -1.04
C LEU A 45 -1.39 -1.79 0.15
N LEU A 46 -0.05 -1.80 0.08
CA LEU A 46 0.79 -2.31 1.16
C LEU A 46 0.66 -1.46 2.43
N VAL A 47 0.41 -0.15 2.28
CA VAL A 47 0.13 0.77 3.40
C VAL A 47 -1.15 0.35 4.11
N ILE A 48 -2.23 0.14 3.35
CA ILE A 48 -3.52 -0.31 3.86
C ILE A 48 -3.34 -1.64 4.59
N MET A 49 -2.66 -2.60 3.95
CA MET A 49 -2.40 -3.91 4.57
C MET A 49 -1.61 -3.77 5.87
N MET A 50 -0.61 -2.90 5.99
CA MET A 50 0.13 -2.79 7.25
C MET A 50 -0.70 -2.23 8.41
N GLY A 51 -1.66 -1.36 8.14
CA GLY A 51 -2.54 -0.81 9.19
C GLY A 51 -3.56 -1.82 9.72
N ILE A 52 -3.98 -2.78 8.91
CA ILE A 52 -5.17 -3.60 9.21
C ILE A 52 -4.97 -5.11 9.09
N ASN A 53 -3.93 -5.55 8.39
CA ASN A 53 -3.67 -6.97 8.19
C ASN A 53 -3.23 -7.52 9.54
N THR A 54 -4.00 -8.47 10.06
CA THR A 54 -3.70 -9.17 11.31
C THR A 54 -3.21 -10.60 11.06
N SER A 55 -3.30 -11.03 9.80
CA SER A 55 -3.09 -12.39 9.36
C SER A 55 -1.70 -12.57 8.76
N SER A 56 -0.86 -13.36 9.44
CA SER A 56 0.53 -13.63 9.00
C SER A 56 0.63 -14.40 7.68
N ASN A 57 -0.48 -14.98 7.19
CA ASN A 57 -0.57 -15.72 5.94
C ASN A 57 -1.18 -14.93 4.76
N VAL A 58 -1.30 -13.60 4.89
CA VAL A 58 -1.78 -12.72 3.82
C VAL A 58 -0.62 -11.91 3.22
N TYR A 59 -0.46 -11.99 1.90
CA TYR A 59 0.69 -11.45 1.15
C TYR A 59 0.26 -10.54 0.02
N LEU A 60 1.06 -9.52 -0.29
CA LEU A 60 0.91 -8.74 -1.52
C LEU A 60 1.85 -9.29 -2.60
N LEU A 61 1.28 -9.79 -3.69
CA LEU A 61 2.01 -10.26 -4.86
C LEU A 61 2.00 -9.17 -5.93
N LYS A 62 3.17 -8.60 -6.20
CA LYS A 62 3.39 -7.71 -7.34
C LYS A 62 3.87 -8.51 -8.54
N PRO A 63 3.05 -8.68 -9.59
CA PRO A 63 3.45 -9.42 -10.78
C PRO A 63 4.69 -8.81 -11.43
N GLY A 64 5.62 -9.65 -11.88
CA GLY A 64 6.72 -9.20 -12.73
C GLY A 64 6.20 -8.78 -14.11
N LYS A 65 6.77 -7.72 -14.69
CA LYS A 65 6.53 -7.33 -16.09
C LYS A 65 7.82 -7.42 -16.90
N GLY A 66 7.80 -8.17 -18.00
CA GLY A 66 8.95 -8.37 -18.87
C GLY A 66 10.11 -9.06 -18.14
N LYS A 67 11.26 -8.38 -18.02
CA LYS A 67 12.44 -8.87 -17.29
C LYS A 67 12.42 -8.56 -15.80
N ALA A 68 11.46 -7.78 -15.31
CA ALA A 68 11.38 -7.46 -13.89
C ALA A 68 10.90 -8.70 -13.10
N PRO A 69 11.55 -9.04 -11.97
CA PRO A 69 11.13 -10.17 -11.15
C PRO A 69 9.78 -9.89 -10.51
N GLN A 70 9.05 -10.96 -10.22
CA GLN A 70 7.89 -10.92 -9.34
C GLN A 70 8.33 -10.60 -7.91
N LEU A 71 7.59 -9.74 -7.21
CA LEU A 71 7.89 -9.37 -5.82
C LEU A 71 6.74 -9.84 -4.92
N LEU A 72 7.10 -10.40 -3.77
CA LEU A 72 6.17 -10.86 -2.75
C LEU A 72 6.46 -10.09 -1.46
N TYR A 73 5.46 -9.37 -0.95
CA TYR A 73 5.58 -8.60 0.28
C TYR A 73 4.75 -9.26 1.38
N GLN A 74 5.37 -9.52 2.53
CA GLN A 74 4.67 -9.78 3.79
C GLN A 74 4.62 -8.46 4.57
N PRO A 75 3.47 -7.76 4.60
CA PRO A 75 3.41 -6.38 5.09
C PRO A 75 3.95 -6.22 6.52
N GLN A 76 3.54 -7.10 7.44
CA GLN A 76 3.99 -7.06 8.83
C GLN A 76 5.41 -7.61 9.05
N SER A 77 5.80 -8.66 8.30
CA SER A 77 7.06 -9.38 8.58
C SER A 77 8.28 -8.77 7.88
N THR A 78 8.15 -8.13 6.72
CA THR A 78 9.33 -7.68 5.93
C THR A 78 9.73 -6.23 6.22
N ILE A 79 8.77 -5.33 6.41
CA ILE A 79 9.05 -3.89 6.57
C ILE A 79 9.17 -3.51 8.04
N LEU A 80 8.22 -3.93 8.89
CA LEU A 80 8.24 -3.59 10.32
C LEU A 80 9.36 -4.31 11.09
N SER A 81 9.74 -5.53 10.69
CA SER A 81 10.90 -6.21 11.30
C SER A 81 12.23 -5.51 11.00
N LYS A 82 12.36 -4.94 9.78
CA LYS A 82 13.56 -4.20 9.34
C LYS A 82 13.58 -2.78 9.91
N TYR A 83 12.41 -2.19 10.15
CA TYR A 83 12.23 -0.83 10.62
C TYR A 83 11.13 -0.79 11.71
N PRO A 84 11.43 -1.23 12.95
CA PRO A 84 10.43 -1.30 14.02
C PRO A 84 9.82 0.07 14.34
N ASP A 85 10.59 1.15 14.19
CA ASP A 85 10.11 2.53 14.39
C ASP A 85 9.01 2.95 13.39
N LEU A 86 8.80 2.18 12.31
CA LEU A 86 7.66 2.39 11.40
C LEU A 86 6.34 1.90 11.99
N GLU A 87 6.35 1.08 13.05
CA GLU A 87 5.12 0.66 13.73
C GLU A 87 4.37 1.86 14.32
N GLU A 88 5.09 2.79 14.97
CA GLU A 88 4.52 4.07 15.43
C GLU A 88 3.95 4.88 14.25
N THR A 89 4.63 4.80 13.11
CA THR A 89 4.23 5.51 11.88
C THR A 89 2.92 4.96 11.31
N VAL A 90 2.73 3.64 11.34
CA VAL A 90 1.48 2.98 10.98
C VAL A 90 0.38 3.27 12.01
N GLY A 91 0.73 3.32 13.30
CA GLY A 91 -0.20 3.68 14.37
C GLY A 91 -0.90 5.02 14.16
N LYS A 92 -0.26 5.98 13.47
CA LYS A 92 -0.89 7.26 13.10
C LYS A 92 -2.09 7.11 12.18
N PHE A 93 -2.14 6.08 11.34
CA PHE A 93 -3.30 5.81 10.50
C PHE A 93 -4.49 5.26 11.30
N LEU A 94 -4.22 4.65 12.47
CA LEU A 94 -5.24 4.14 13.40
C LEU A 94 -5.78 5.24 14.32
N ASP A 95 -5.04 6.31 14.53
CA ASP A 95 -5.46 7.44 15.38
C ASP A 95 -6.53 8.31 14.71
N SER A 96 -7.74 8.28 15.26
CA SER A 96 -8.89 9.10 14.81
C SER A 96 -8.70 10.62 14.94
N SER A 97 -7.71 11.08 15.71
CA SER A 97 -7.38 12.50 15.90
C SER A 97 -6.22 12.98 15.03
N ALA A 98 -5.63 12.08 14.23
CA ALA A 98 -4.49 12.38 13.39
C ALA A 98 -4.81 13.50 12.40
N GLN A 99 -3.86 14.42 12.25
CA GLN A 99 -3.97 15.51 11.28
C GLN A 99 -3.48 15.06 9.90
N PRO A 100 -4.01 15.63 8.80
CA PRO A 100 -3.57 15.29 7.43
C PRO A 100 -2.05 15.40 7.24
N THR A 101 -1.41 16.38 7.90
CA THR A 101 0.05 16.56 7.87
C THR A 101 0.80 15.44 8.56
N ALA A 102 0.27 14.89 9.65
CA ALA A 102 0.85 13.75 10.36
C ALA A 102 0.73 12.47 9.52
N ILE A 103 -0.40 12.28 8.84
CA ILE A 103 -0.62 11.19 7.88
C ILE A 103 0.34 11.29 6.69
N ALA A 104 0.52 12.49 6.13
CA ALA A 104 1.45 12.71 5.03
C ALA A 104 2.91 12.43 5.43
N ALA A 105 3.33 12.89 6.62
CA ALA A 105 4.66 12.61 7.15
C ALA A 105 4.87 11.11 7.42
N ALA A 106 3.82 10.42 7.89
CA ALA A 106 3.86 8.99 8.10
C ALA A 106 4.03 8.22 6.78
N ARG A 107 3.23 8.59 5.78
CA ARG A 107 3.33 8.10 4.41
C ARG A 107 4.73 8.30 3.82
N GLU A 108 5.32 9.49 3.98
CA GLU A 108 6.65 9.78 3.44
C GLU A 108 7.71 8.83 4.04
N LYS A 109 7.75 8.68 5.36
CA LYS A 109 8.70 7.76 6.01
C LYS A 109 8.53 6.33 5.49
N PHE A 110 7.29 5.89 5.37
CA PHE A 110 6.98 4.56 4.88
C PHE A 110 7.43 4.35 3.43
N LEU A 111 7.08 5.26 2.51
CA LEU A 111 7.45 5.14 1.11
C LEU A 111 8.96 5.18 0.93
N VAL A 112 9.68 6.00 1.68
CA VAL A 112 11.15 6.02 1.60
C VAL A 112 11.74 4.68 2.06
N ALA A 113 11.22 4.08 3.13
CA ALA A 113 11.65 2.77 3.61
C ALA A 113 11.31 1.63 2.64
N LEU A 114 10.12 1.67 2.05
CA LEU A 114 9.63 0.69 1.07
C LEU A 114 10.52 0.63 -0.18
N TYR A 115 11.03 1.77 -0.61
CA TYR A 115 11.98 1.89 -1.71
C TYR A 115 13.45 1.79 -1.24
N GLU A 116 13.66 1.15 -0.09
CA GLU A 116 14.94 0.78 0.50
C GLU A 116 15.91 1.96 0.78
N ALA A 117 15.37 3.15 1.01
CA ALA A 117 16.14 4.33 1.37
C ALA A 117 16.00 4.67 2.86
N ASN A 118 16.92 5.49 3.37
CA ASN A 118 16.91 5.92 4.76
C ASN A 118 15.92 7.10 4.93
N TYR A 119 14.79 6.84 5.56
CA TYR A 119 13.72 7.81 5.79
C TYR A 119 14.06 8.90 6.81
N LEU A 120 15.15 8.77 7.57
CA LEU A 120 15.62 9.83 8.47
C LEU A 120 16.42 10.91 7.72
N THR A 121 17.02 10.55 6.58
CA THR A 121 17.96 11.42 5.86
C THR A 121 17.52 11.72 4.43
N THR A 122 16.57 10.96 3.88
CA THR A 122 16.14 11.06 2.49
C THR A 122 14.71 11.55 2.41
N ALA A 123 14.52 12.75 1.85
CA ALA A 123 13.19 13.23 1.49
C ALA A 123 12.62 12.41 0.32
N PHE A 124 11.32 12.17 0.33
CA PHE A 124 10.61 11.38 -0.69
C PHE A 124 10.83 11.92 -2.12
N ASN A 125 10.77 13.25 -2.28
CA ASN A 125 11.01 13.88 -3.57
C ASN A 125 12.46 13.71 -4.06
N ALA A 126 13.44 13.73 -3.16
CA ALA A 126 14.84 13.49 -3.50
C ALA A 126 15.05 12.03 -3.95
N LEU A 127 14.42 11.07 -3.26
CA LEU A 127 14.41 9.66 -3.64
C LEU A 127 13.80 9.45 -5.04
N ARG A 128 12.60 10.00 -5.26
CA ARG A 128 11.90 9.94 -6.54
C ARG A 128 12.75 10.53 -7.66
N TYR A 129 13.34 11.70 -7.45
CA TYR A 129 14.22 12.34 -8.44
C TYR A 129 15.42 11.45 -8.78
N LYS A 130 16.10 10.90 -7.76
CA LYS A 130 17.24 9.98 -7.96
C LYS A 130 16.84 8.76 -8.78
N GLN A 131 15.69 8.14 -8.48
CA GLN A 131 15.20 6.97 -9.21
C GLN A 131 14.75 7.29 -10.63
N TYR A 132 14.14 8.47 -10.84
CA TYR A 132 13.80 8.96 -12.17
C TYR A 132 15.05 9.15 -13.02
N VAL A 133 16.04 9.89 -12.55
CA VAL A 133 17.32 10.11 -13.25
C VAL A 133 17.97 8.78 -13.59
N THR A 134 18.09 7.90 -12.60
CA THR A 134 18.69 6.56 -12.80
C THR A 134 17.94 5.74 -13.85
N SER A 135 16.63 5.88 -13.95
CA SER A 135 15.80 5.15 -14.91
C SER A 135 15.83 5.76 -16.31
N ALA A 136 15.90 7.09 -16.42
CA ALA A 136 15.94 7.82 -17.68
C ALA A 136 17.23 7.57 -18.48
N PHE A 137 18.35 7.30 -17.79
CA PHE A 137 19.64 7.02 -18.41
C PHE A 137 19.93 5.51 -18.61
N LYS A 138 18.97 4.62 -18.33
CA LYS A 138 19.09 3.17 -18.59
C LYS A 138 18.45 2.80 -19.93
N PHE A 139 19.11 1.95 -20.71
CA PHE A 139 18.61 1.41 -22.00
C PHE A 139 17.28 0.63 -21.89
N SER A 140 16.91 0.20 -20.68
CA SER A 140 15.60 -0.33 -20.36
C SER A 140 15.08 0.37 -19.10
N SER A 141 14.15 1.30 -19.25
CA SER A 141 13.54 2.01 -18.13
C SER A 141 12.53 1.10 -17.42
N ASN A 142 12.82 0.75 -16.16
CA ASN A 142 11.83 0.11 -15.30
C ASN A 142 11.01 1.20 -14.61
N ILE A 143 10.07 1.80 -15.34
CA ILE A 143 9.20 2.89 -14.85
C ILE A 143 8.45 2.46 -13.58
N ALA A 144 8.12 1.17 -13.45
CA ALA A 144 7.43 0.60 -12.28
C ALA A 144 8.28 0.59 -10.99
N SER A 145 9.56 0.99 -11.06
CA SER A 145 10.45 1.18 -9.91
C SER A 145 10.53 2.65 -9.44
N ILE A 146 9.84 3.56 -10.14
CA ILE A 146 9.74 4.97 -9.74
C ILE A 146 8.59 5.09 -8.72
N PRO A 147 8.79 5.80 -7.59
CA PRO A 147 7.74 6.06 -6.62
C PRO A 147 6.60 6.87 -7.24
N PRO A 148 5.40 6.88 -6.64
CA PRO A 148 4.32 7.80 -7.01
C PRO A 148 4.73 9.27 -6.85
N THR A 149 4.00 10.21 -7.48
CA THR A 149 4.30 11.65 -7.32
C THR A 149 3.94 12.05 -5.91
N ASP A 150 4.54 13.13 -5.40
CA ASP A 150 4.23 13.58 -4.05
C ASP A 150 2.74 13.90 -3.88
N SER A 151 2.14 14.60 -4.85
CA SER A 151 0.70 14.89 -4.84
C SER A 151 -0.15 13.62 -4.92
N ALA A 152 0.20 12.64 -5.77
CA ALA A 152 -0.57 11.41 -5.89
C ALA A 152 -0.51 10.59 -4.60
N ALA A 153 0.66 10.46 -4.00
CA ALA A 153 0.84 9.71 -2.78
C ALA A 153 0.31 10.45 -1.55
N TYR A 154 0.29 11.79 -1.54
CA TYR A 154 -0.43 12.59 -0.54
C TYR A 154 -1.93 12.30 -0.58
N GLN A 155 -2.56 12.45 -1.74
CA GLN A 155 -3.99 12.16 -1.92
C GLN A 155 -4.32 10.71 -1.58
N HIS A 156 -3.46 9.77 -1.97
CA HIS A 156 -3.63 8.37 -1.60
C HIS A 156 -3.56 8.17 -0.08
N SER A 157 -2.61 8.80 0.61
CA SER A 157 -2.51 8.66 2.07
C SER A 157 -3.75 9.16 2.81
N LEU A 158 -4.42 10.20 2.29
CA LEU A 158 -5.67 10.66 2.87
C LEU A 158 -6.81 9.65 2.63
N ARG A 159 -6.92 9.10 1.42
CA ARG A 159 -7.92 8.05 1.12
C ARG A 159 -7.73 6.81 1.98
N VAL A 160 -6.47 6.38 2.17
CA VAL A 160 -6.14 5.26 3.05
C VAL A 160 -6.57 5.56 4.48
N TYR A 161 -6.28 6.77 4.98
CA TYR A 161 -6.71 7.17 6.31
C TYR A 161 -8.23 7.17 6.44
N LEU A 162 -8.96 7.74 5.48
CA LEU A 162 -10.43 7.74 5.44
C LEU A 162 -10.98 6.31 5.55
N GLN A 163 -10.46 5.38 4.74
CA GLN A 163 -10.87 3.98 4.74
C GLN A 163 -10.61 3.28 6.07
N VAL A 164 -9.39 3.45 6.61
CA VAL A 164 -9.01 2.87 7.91
C VAL A 164 -9.93 3.38 9.01
N GLN A 165 -10.24 4.68 9.02
CA GLN A 165 -11.09 5.28 10.05
C GLN A 165 -12.56 4.86 9.91
N GLN A 166 -13.10 4.78 8.69
CA GLN A 166 -14.43 4.24 8.43
C GLN A 166 -14.59 2.81 8.96
N TRP A 167 -13.55 1.97 8.81
CA TRP A 167 -13.55 0.61 9.35
C TRP A 167 -13.48 0.53 10.86
N LEU A 168 -12.78 1.47 11.50
CA LEU A 168 -12.76 1.61 12.95
C LEU A 168 -14.11 2.14 13.50
N GLY A 169 -15.09 2.43 12.63
CA GLY A 169 -16.40 2.96 13.00
C GLY A 169 -16.42 4.48 13.14
N ASN A 170 -15.35 5.18 12.75
CA ASN A 170 -15.25 6.62 12.79
C ASN A 170 -15.86 7.24 11.54
N SER A 171 -16.70 8.27 11.72
CA SER A 171 -17.27 9.02 10.60
C SER A 171 -16.39 10.24 10.29
N LEU A 172 -15.72 10.21 9.14
CA LEU A 172 -14.97 11.33 8.60
C LEU A 172 -15.63 11.85 7.33
N ASP A 173 -15.49 13.16 7.06
CA ASP A 173 -15.99 13.79 5.84
C ASP A 173 -15.09 13.42 4.64
N PRO A 174 -15.59 12.66 3.64
CA PRO A 174 -14.82 12.29 2.46
C PRO A 174 -14.28 13.51 1.71
N LYS A 175 -14.98 14.66 1.71
CA LYS A 175 -14.54 15.86 0.99
C LYS A 175 -13.23 16.45 1.53
N LEU A 176 -12.90 16.15 2.80
CA LEU A 176 -11.68 16.62 3.44
C LEU A 176 -10.54 15.59 3.37
N TRP A 177 -10.87 14.32 3.15
CA TRP A 177 -9.94 13.19 3.28
C TRP A 177 -9.83 12.31 2.02
N GLY A 178 -10.55 12.63 0.94
CA GLY A 178 -10.45 11.91 -0.33
C GLY A 178 -11.79 11.68 -1.00
#